data_AF-A0A8T3WX92-F1
#
_entry.id   AF-A0A8T3WX92-F1
#
_cell.length_a   1.000
_cell.length_b   1.000
_cell.length_c   1.000
_cell.angle_alpha   90.00
_cell.angle_beta   90.00
_cell.angle_gamma   90.00
#
_symmetry.space_group_name_H-M   'P 1'
#
loop_
_entity.id
_entity.type
_entity.pdbx_description
1 polymer ?
#
loop_
_entity_poly.entity_id
_entity_poly.type
_entity_poly.pdbx_seq_one_letter_code
_entity_poly.pdbx_strand_id
1 'polypeptide(L)'
;MPVGKVFLGLVVVLIILYGINVFLTAQMIAPIKSSAESNRPANLHLTLIANDCENCYDMNNVVSFIKRQNVNIIQERILQYSDKEAQELMSENDIDSLPALIVTGETFKESISSLWDALGVQSDNGVVVVSGYPPYYSLDEQKVVGLVEVIRLIDNSCAECYDVETHMQILPRFGVYVDKSLTYDISSGKGKELIQKYNITKVPTTILSPDADVYSSLTQIWDQVGTVEDDGWYVFRAVEQMGTYKDLAGNKIVNATR
;
A
#
# COMPACT_ATOMS: atom_id res chain seq x y z
N MET A 1 -21.23 -58.82 -57.96
CA MET A 1 -21.22 -57.34 -58.00
C MET A 1 -20.83 -56.79 -56.62
N PRO A 2 -19.57 -56.38 -56.40
CA PRO A 2 -19.06 -55.96 -55.10
C PRO A 2 -19.23 -54.45 -54.80
N VAL A 3 -19.92 -53.70 -55.68
CA VAL A 3 -20.02 -52.23 -55.65
C VAL A 3 -20.54 -51.68 -54.31
N GLY A 4 -21.53 -52.34 -53.70
CA GLY A 4 -22.09 -51.90 -52.41
C GLY A 4 -21.13 -51.98 -51.22
N LYS A 5 -20.21 -52.96 -51.21
CA LYS A 5 -19.23 -53.12 -50.12
C LYS A 5 -18.10 -52.10 -50.22
N VAL A 6 -17.70 -51.75 -51.45
CA VAL A 6 -16.70 -50.71 -51.71
C VAL A 6 -17.25 -49.33 -51.33
N PHE A 7 -18.50 -49.05 -51.69
CA PHE A 7 -19.16 -47.80 -51.33
C PHE A 7 -19.31 -47.63 -49.81
N LEU A 8 -19.76 -48.68 -49.11
CA LEU A 8 -19.88 -48.66 -47.65
C LEU A 8 -18.53 -48.43 -46.97
N GLY A 9 -17.46 -49.09 -47.45
CA GLY A 9 -16.11 -48.89 -46.92
C GLY A 9 -15.63 -47.45 -47.09
N LEU A 10 -15.91 -46.82 -48.23
CA LEU A 10 -15.54 -45.43 -48.51
C LEU A 10 -16.30 -44.44 -47.60
N VAL A 11 -17.60 -44.67 -47.36
CA VAL A 11 -18.40 -43.86 -46.43
C VAL A 11 -17.86 -43.94 -45.00
N VAL A 12 -17.49 -45.13 -44.53
CA VAL A 12 -16.91 -45.31 -43.19
C VAL A 12 -15.58 -44.56 -43.06
N VAL A 13 -14.70 -44.66 -44.06
CA VAL A 13 -13.43 -43.92 -44.08
C VAL A 13 -13.66 -42.40 -44.06
N LEU A 14 -14.62 -41.90 -44.82
CA LEU A 14 -14.95 -40.47 -44.81
C LEU A 14 -15.49 -40.00 -43.45
N ILE A 15 -16.32 -40.80 -42.78
CA ILE A 15 -16.82 -40.47 -41.43
C ILE A 15 -15.66 -40.41 -40.43
N ILE A 16 -14.71 -41.35 -40.50
CA ILE A 16 -13.52 -41.36 -39.63
C ILE A 16 -12.65 -40.13 -39.90
N LEU A 17 -12.36 -39.81 -41.17
CA LEU A 17 -11.57 -38.63 -41.54
C LEU A 17 -12.26 -37.33 -41.12
N TYR A 18 -13.59 -37.24 -41.25
CA TYR A 18 -14.36 -36.10 -40.76
C TYR A 18 -14.26 -35.96 -39.23
N GLY A 19 -14.40 -37.06 -38.49
CA GLY A 19 -14.25 -37.08 -37.04
C GLY A 19 -12.86 -36.62 -36.58
N ILE A 20 -11.79 -37.10 -37.25
CA ILE A 20 -10.41 -36.66 -36.98
C ILE A 20 -10.24 -35.17 -37.27
N ASN A 21 -10.78 -34.66 -38.38
CA ASN A 21 -10.69 -33.25 -38.73
C ASN A 21 -11.41 -32.36 -37.70
N VAL A 22 -12.60 -32.76 -37.23
CA VAL A 22 -13.34 -32.08 -36.16
C VAL A 22 -12.56 -32.09 -34.84
N PHE A 23 -11.98 -33.23 -34.47
CA PHE A 23 -11.18 -33.33 -33.24
C PHE A 23 -9.92 -32.46 -33.28
N LEU A 24 -9.16 -32.49 -34.39
CA LEU A 24 -7.96 -31.68 -34.56
C LEU A 24 -8.28 -30.18 -34.58
N THR A 25 -9.36 -29.77 -35.24
CA THR A 25 -9.81 -28.36 -35.22
C THR A 25 -10.25 -27.92 -33.81
N ALA A 26 -10.94 -28.77 -33.07
CA ALA A 26 -11.29 -28.49 -31.67
C ALA A 26 -10.03 -28.31 -30.79
N GLN A 27 -9.02 -29.18 -30.95
CA GLN A 27 -7.75 -29.06 -30.24
C GLN A 27 -6.95 -27.81 -30.61
N MET A 28 -6.98 -27.35 -31.86
CA MET A 28 -6.29 -26.12 -32.26
C MET A 28 -7.02 -24.84 -31.83
N ILE A 29 -8.36 -24.87 -31.80
CA ILE A 29 -9.17 -23.69 -31.46
C ILE A 29 -9.30 -23.49 -29.95
N ALA A 30 -9.28 -24.57 -29.14
CA ALA A 30 -9.40 -24.46 -27.69
C ALA A 30 -8.31 -23.55 -27.06
N PRO A 31 -7.01 -23.67 -27.39
CA PRO A 31 -5.97 -22.75 -26.93
C PRO A 31 -6.18 -21.30 -27.38
N ILE A 32 -6.73 -21.09 -28.58
CA ILE A 32 -7.01 -19.75 -29.11
C ILE A 32 -8.16 -19.10 -28.34
N LYS A 33 -9.23 -19.85 -28.08
CA LYS A 33 -10.37 -19.36 -27.28
C LYS A 33 -9.98 -19.10 -25.84
N SER A 34 -9.20 -19.98 -25.22
CA SER A 34 -8.70 -19.77 -23.85
C SER A 34 -7.73 -18.59 -23.78
N SER A 35 -6.90 -18.39 -24.80
CA SER A 35 -6.00 -17.23 -24.88
C SER A 35 -6.75 -15.92 -25.10
N ALA A 36 -7.75 -15.89 -25.98
CA ALA A 36 -8.59 -14.71 -26.17
C ALA A 36 -9.35 -14.34 -24.89
N GLU A 37 -9.87 -15.34 -24.18
CA GLU A 37 -10.58 -15.17 -22.91
C GLU A 37 -9.66 -14.76 -21.75
N SER A 38 -8.42 -15.27 -21.72
CA SER A 38 -7.40 -14.85 -20.75
C SER A 38 -6.96 -13.39 -20.98
N ASN A 39 -6.86 -12.97 -22.24
CA ASN A 39 -6.35 -11.64 -22.61
C ASN A 39 -7.40 -10.51 -22.60
N ARG A 40 -8.71 -10.83 -22.61
CA ARG A 40 -9.72 -9.76 -22.52
C ARG A 40 -9.65 -9.04 -21.16
N PRO A 41 -10.06 -7.77 -21.05
CA PRO A 41 -10.10 -7.08 -19.77
C PRO A 41 -10.99 -7.80 -18.76
N ALA A 42 -10.62 -7.72 -17.47
CA ALA A 42 -11.47 -8.19 -16.37
C ALA A 42 -12.59 -7.18 -16.11
N ASN A 43 -13.83 -7.64 -16.00
CA ASN A 43 -14.97 -6.79 -15.65
C ASN A 43 -15.06 -6.63 -14.12
N LEU A 44 -14.96 -5.39 -13.64
CA LEU A 44 -14.94 -5.08 -12.20
C LEU A 44 -16.02 -4.08 -11.82
N HIS A 45 -16.50 -4.19 -10.58
CA HIS A 45 -17.35 -3.20 -9.92
C HIS A 45 -16.61 -2.63 -8.71
N LEU A 46 -16.61 -1.32 -8.58
CA LEU A 46 -15.92 -0.59 -7.52
C LEU A 46 -16.95 0.09 -6.62
N THR A 47 -16.90 -0.19 -5.31
CA THR A 47 -17.68 0.50 -4.29
C THR A 47 -16.72 1.13 -3.28
N LEU A 48 -16.60 2.45 -3.32
CA LEU A 48 -15.84 3.21 -2.32
C LEU A 48 -16.75 3.57 -1.16
N ILE A 49 -16.37 3.18 0.05
CA ILE A 49 -17.00 3.64 1.29
C ILE A 49 -16.16 4.80 1.83
N ALA A 50 -16.73 5.99 1.76
CA ALA A 50 -16.10 7.24 2.15
C ALA A 50 -16.56 7.68 3.56
N ASN A 51 -15.73 8.49 4.21
CA ASN A 51 -16.07 9.23 5.41
C ASN A 51 -15.65 10.69 5.28
N ASP A 52 -16.06 11.53 6.23
CA ASP A 52 -15.74 12.97 6.26
C ASP A 52 -14.28 13.26 6.71
N CYS A 53 -13.35 12.30 6.52
CA CYS A 53 -11.97 12.45 6.95
C CYS A 53 -11.12 13.19 5.92
N GLU A 54 -10.78 14.44 6.20
CA GLU A 54 -10.01 15.31 5.30
C GLU A 54 -8.56 14.84 5.08
N ASN A 55 -7.94 14.24 6.11
CA ASN A 55 -6.53 13.85 6.07
C ASN A 55 -6.31 12.36 5.78
N CYS A 56 -7.37 11.60 5.51
CA CYS A 56 -7.25 10.18 5.21
C CYS A 56 -6.71 9.94 3.80
N TYR A 57 -6.18 8.74 3.57
CA TYR A 57 -5.61 8.33 2.30
C TYR A 57 -6.62 8.46 1.15
N ASP A 58 -6.22 9.13 0.07
CA ASP A 58 -7.07 9.31 -1.09
C ASP A 58 -7.16 8.02 -1.92
N MET A 59 -8.27 7.30 -1.75
CA MET A 59 -8.56 6.05 -2.48
C MET A 59 -8.69 6.23 -4.00
N ASN A 60 -8.82 7.47 -4.51
CA ASN A 60 -8.75 7.70 -5.95
C ASN A 60 -7.39 7.28 -6.54
N ASN A 61 -6.31 7.28 -5.73
CA ASN A 61 -5.01 6.77 -6.16
C ASN A 61 -5.06 5.26 -6.42
N VAL A 62 -5.72 4.50 -5.55
CA VAL A 62 -5.94 3.04 -5.72
C VAL A 62 -6.85 2.80 -6.91
N VAL A 63 -7.98 3.50 -7.01
CA VAL A 63 -8.90 3.39 -8.15
C VAL A 63 -8.18 3.68 -9.48
N SER A 64 -7.34 4.72 -9.51
CA SER A 64 -6.53 5.06 -10.68
C SER A 64 -5.49 3.99 -11.00
N PHE A 65 -4.88 3.37 -9.99
CA PHE A 65 -3.96 2.26 -10.17
C PHE A 65 -4.63 1.03 -10.77
N ILE A 66 -5.85 0.70 -10.31
CA ILE A 66 -6.68 -0.38 -10.86
C ILE A 66 -7.05 -0.07 -12.32
N LYS A 67 -7.53 1.15 -12.61
CA LYS A 67 -7.92 1.57 -13.98
C LYS A 67 -6.79 1.55 -15.00
N ARG A 68 -5.52 1.63 -14.56
CA ARG A 68 -4.35 1.50 -15.45
C ARG A 68 -4.05 0.06 -15.84
N GLN A 69 -4.68 -0.92 -15.19
CA GLN A 69 -4.55 -2.34 -15.55
C GLN A 69 -5.49 -2.72 -16.71
N ASN A 70 -5.36 -3.95 -17.21
CA ASN A 70 -6.24 -4.50 -18.24
C ASN A 70 -7.62 -4.87 -17.65
N VAL A 71 -8.38 -3.86 -17.24
CA VAL A 71 -9.69 -3.98 -16.59
C VAL A 71 -10.74 -3.11 -17.28
N ASN A 72 -11.98 -3.52 -17.17
CA ASN A 72 -13.16 -2.78 -17.59
C ASN A 72 -14.03 -2.50 -16.35
N ILE A 73 -14.15 -1.23 -15.98
CA ILE A 73 -14.96 -0.84 -14.81
C ILE A 73 -16.41 -0.74 -15.25
N ILE A 74 -17.21 -1.73 -14.87
CA ILE A 74 -18.65 -1.82 -15.20
C ILE A 74 -19.46 -0.84 -14.37
N GLN A 75 -19.07 -0.66 -13.10
CA GLN A 75 -19.75 0.21 -12.17
C GLN A 75 -18.75 0.80 -11.18
N GLU A 76 -18.96 2.08 -10.85
CA GLU A 76 -18.24 2.78 -9.81
C GLU A 76 -19.27 3.56 -9.00
N ARG A 77 -19.29 3.35 -7.70
CA ARG A 77 -20.17 4.06 -6.79
C ARG A 77 -19.44 4.43 -5.51
N ILE A 78 -19.92 5.52 -4.91
CA ILE A 78 -19.43 6.01 -3.63
C ILE A 78 -20.59 5.96 -2.66
N LEU A 79 -20.40 5.27 -1.54
CA LEU A 79 -21.32 5.25 -0.40
C LEU A 79 -20.70 6.07 0.73
N GLN A 80 -21.53 6.79 1.46
CA GLN A 80 -21.11 7.44 2.69
C GLN A 80 -21.14 6.44 3.83
N TYR A 81 -20.23 6.57 4.78
CA TYR A 81 -20.22 5.75 6.00
C TYR A 81 -21.59 5.75 6.70
N SER A 82 -22.31 6.88 6.70
CA SER A 82 -23.64 6.98 7.30
C SER A 82 -24.75 6.22 6.56
N ASP A 83 -24.50 5.73 5.33
CA ASP A 83 -25.47 4.99 4.55
C ASP A 83 -25.69 3.59 5.13
N LYS A 84 -26.96 3.17 5.23
CA LYS A 84 -27.30 1.83 5.71
C LYS A 84 -26.64 0.72 4.88
N GLU A 85 -26.59 0.89 3.56
CA GLU A 85 -25.95 -0.07 2.65
C GLU A 85 -24.43 -0.16 2.90
N ALA A 86 -23.77 0.96 3.21
CA ALA A 86 -22.35 0.95 3.56
C ALA A 86 -22.10 0.15 4.84
N GLN A 87 -22.91 0.36 5.87
CA GLN A 87 -22.81 -0.38 7.14
C GLN A 87 -22.97 -1.89 6.96
N GLU A 88 -23.92 -2.31 6.13
CA GLU A 88 -24.14 -3.72 5.79
C GLU A 88 -22.89 -4.31 5.10
N LEU A 89 -22.37 -3.64 4.07
CA LEU A 89 -21.16 -4.06 3.36
C LEU A 89 -19.93 -4.12 4.27
N MET A 90 -19.75 -3.16 5.16
CA MET A 90 -18.64 -3.15 6.10
C MET A 90 -18.70 -4.33 7.07
N SER A 91 -19.89 -4.64 7.59
CA SER A 91 -20.09 -5.79 8.47
C SER A 91 -19.92 -7.13 7.75
N GLU A 92 -20.29 -7.21 6.47
CA GLU A 92 -20.14 -8.45 5.68
C GLU A 92 -18.69 -8.74 5.29
N ASN A 93 -17.85 -7.70 5.22
CA ASN A 93 -16.48 -7.77 4.72
C ASN A 93 -15.43 -7.44 5.80
N ASP A 94 -15.82 -7.44 7.08
CA ASP A 94 -14.97 -7.16 8.23
C ASP A 94 -14.11 -5.89 8.08
N ILE A 95 -14.72 -4.80 7.57
CA ILE A 95 -14.02 -3.52 7.34
C ILE A 95 -13.95 -2.74 8.66
N ASP A 96 -12.74 -2.53 9.15
CA ASP A 96 -12.40 -1.84 10.41
C ASP A 96 -11.86 -0.41 10.24
N SER A 97 -11.64 0.00 9.00
CA SER A 97 -10.90 1.22 8.66
C SER A 97 -11.49 1.92 7.43
N LEU A 98 -11.47 3.26 7.44
CA LEU A 98 -11.99 4.10 6.38
C LEU A 98 -10.97 5.14 5.88
N PRO A 99 -11.00 5.52 4.59
CA PRO A 99 -11.89 4.99 3.55
C PRO A 99 -11.56 3.53 3.17
N ALA A 100 -12.53 2.84 2.57
CA ALA A 100 -12.37 1.46 2.12
C ALA A 100 -12.92 1.28 0.69
N LEU A 101 -12.19 0.55 -0.15
CA LEU A 101 -12.60 0.21 -1.50
C LEU A 101 -12.92 -1.28 -1.59
N ILE A 102 -14.17 -1.59 -1.92
CA ILE A 102 -14.63 -2.96 -2.20
C ILE A 102 -14.63 -3.14 -3.72
N VAL A 103 -13.93 -4.17 -4.19
CA VAL A 103 -13.85 -4.56 -5.59
C VAL A 103 -14.51 -5.92 -5.77
N THR A 104 -15.46 -6.02 -6.69
CA THR A 104 -16.15 -7.28 -7.03
C THR A 104 -16.15 -7.52 -8.55
N GLY A 105 -16.59 -8.70 -8.97
CA GLY A 105 -16.65 -9.11 -10.38
C GLY A 105 -15.60 -10.18 -10.69
N GLU A 106 -14.80 -9.98 -11.74
CA GLU A 106 -13.79 -10.94 -12.19
C GLU A 106 -12.44 -10.77 -11.48
N THR A 107 -12.47 -10.65 -10.15
CA THR A 107 -11.29 -10.41 -9.29
C THR A 107 -10.28 -11.57 -9.30
N PHE A 108 -10.73 -12.80 -9.58
CA PHE A 108 -9.86 -13.97 -9.68
C PHE A 108 -9.13 -14.11 -11.02
N LYS A 109 -9.30 -13.18 -11.96
CA LYS A 109 -8.68 -13.30 -13.27
C LYS A 109 -7.16 -13.23 -13.16
N GLU A 110 -6.46 -14.22 -13.73
CA GLU A 110 -5.00 -14.32 -13.67
C GLU A 110 -4.30 -13.04 -14.13
N SER A 111 -4.85 -12.36 -15.16
CA SER A 111 -4.32 -11.12 -15.72
C SER A 111 -4.25 -9.93 -14.75
N ILE A 112 -4.94 -10.02 -13.60
CA ILE A 112 -4.94 -8.99 -12.55
C ILE A 112 -4.55 -9.54 -11.17
N SER A 113 -4.04 -10.77 -11.09
CA SER A 113 -3.57 -11.34 -9.80
C SER A 113 -2.45 -10.50 -9.17
N SER A 114 -1.47 -10.10 -9.97
CA SER A 114 -0.34 -9.27 -9.54
C SER A 114 -0.73 -7.87 -9.07
N LEU A 115 -1.90 -7.37 -9.49
CA LEU A 115 -2.45 -6.11 -8.98
C LEU A 115 -2.80 -6.23 -7.49
N TRP A 116 -3.38 -7.36 -7.08
CA TRP A 116 -3.76 -7.61 -5.69
C TRP A 116 -2.54 -7.82 -4.81
N ASP A 117 -1.56 -8.59 -5.31
CA ASP A 117 -0.26 -8.75 -4.64
C ASP A 117 0.43 -7.40 -4.41
N ALA A 118 0.42 -6.51 -5.42
CA ALA A 118 1.01 -5.18 -5.32
C ALA A 118 0.28 -4.27 -4.32
N LEU A 119 -1.02 -4.49 -4.10
CA LEU A 119 -1.81 -3.80 -3.08
C LEU A 119 -1.71 -4.49 -1.71
N GLY A 120 -1.11 -5.68 -1.63
CA GLY A 120 -1.01 -6.46 -0.39
C GLY A 120 -2.35 -7.02 0.08
N VAL A 121 -3.30 -7.23 -0.84
CA VAL A 121 -4.65 -7.73 -0.55
C VAL A 121 -4.89 -9.05 -1.26
N GLN A 122 -5.84 -9.83 -0.77
CA GLN A 122 -6.25 -11.10 -1.38
C GLN A 122 -7.71 -11.03 -1.81
N SER A 123 -8.08 -11.83 -2.81
CA SER A 123 -9.48 -12.02 -3.15
C SER A 123 -10.07 -13.18 -2.37
N ASP A 124 -11.17 -12.92 -1.67
CA ASP A 124 -11.98 -13.95 -1.02
C ASP A 124 -13.38 -13.97 -1.67
N ASN A 125 -13.79 -15.14 -2.15
CA ASN A 125 -15.07 -15.37 -2.82
C ASN A 125 -15.49 -14.35 -3.88
N GLY A 126 -14.52 -13.77 -4.59
CA GLY A 126 -14.75 -12.83 -5.70
C GLY A 126 -14.79 -11.38 -5.24
N VAL A 127 -14.53 -11.14 -3.97
CA VAL A 127 -14.43 -9.81 -3.36
C VAL A 127 -12.97 -9.54 -3.03
N VAL A 128 -12.53 -8.31 -3.24
CA VAL A 128 -11.26 -7.77 -2.75
C VAL A 128 -11.58 -6.52 -1.96
N VAL A 129 -11.07 -6.44 -0.73
CA VAL A 129 -11.23 -5.29 0.14
C VAL A 129 -9.89 -4.60 0.25
N VAL A 130 -9.88 -3.29 -0.01
CA VAL A 130 -8.70 -2.45 0.12
C VAL A 130 -8.99 -1.36 1.14
N SER A 131 -8.39 -1.48 2.32
CA SER A 131 -8.54 -0.56 3.45
C SER A 131 -7.23 -0.45 4.24
N GLY A 132 -7.20 0.37 5.29
CA GLY A 132 -6.06 0.47 6.20
C GLY A 132 -4.81 1.18 5.67
N TYR A 133 -4.86 1.85 4.51
CA TYR A 133 -3.74 2.70 4.07
C TYR A 133 -3.69 4.00 4.89
N PRO A 134 -2.59 4.27 5.62
CA PRO A 134 -2.50 5.43 6.48
C PRO A 134 -2.27 6.75 5.71
N PRO A 135 -2.85 7.87 6.17
CA PRO A 135 -3.73 7.97 7.34
C PRO A 135 -5.12 7.39 7.06
N TYR A 136 -5.75 6.77 8.05
CA TYR A 136 -7.11 6.24 7.93
C TYR A 136 -7.88 6.46 9.23
N TYR A 137 -9.21 6.49 9.14
CA TYR A 137 -10.08 6.50 10.31
C TYR A 137 -10.28 5.07 10.81
N SER A 138 -9.80 4.78 12.01
CA SER A 138 -10.02 3.51 12.70
C SER A 138 -11.40 3.51 13.34
N LEU A 139 -12.23 2.52 13.02
CA LEU A 139 -13.56 2.36 13.63
C LEU A 139 -13.46 1.92 15.08
N ASP A 140 -12.44 1.12 15.41
CA ASP A 140 -12.18 0.63 16.76
C ASP A 140 -11.72 1.75 17.69
N GLU A 141 -10.77 2.58 17.24
CA GLU A 141 -10.23 3.69 18.03
C GLU A 141 -11.07 4.98 17.91
N GLN A 142 -12.02 5.01 16.97
CA GLN A 142 -12.86 6.17 16.65
C GLN A 142 -12.07 7.47 16.35
N LYS A 143 -10.89 7.34 15.76
CA LYS A 143 -10.02 8.47 15.40
C LYS A 143 -9.24 8.19 14.11
N VAL A 144 -8.66 9.24 13.54
CA VAL A 144 -7.68 9.11 12.45
C VAL A 144 -6.35 8.63 13.03
N VAL A 145 -5.79 7.60 12.41
CA VAL A 145 -4.50 6.97 12.75
C VAL A 145 -3.52 7.24 11.60
N GLY A 146 -2.23 7.35 11.93
CA GLY A 146 -1.18 7.60 10.94
C GLY A 146 -0.89 9.07 10.69
N LEU A 147 -1.45 9.98 11.50
CA LEU A 147 -1.08 11.40 11.47
C LEU A 147 0.20 11.60 12.26
N VAL A 148 1.35 11.54 11.59
CA VAL A 148 2.65 11.60 12.27
C VAL A 148 3.00 13.03 12.66
N GLU A 149 3.22 13.24 13.96
CA GLU A 149 3.92 14.41 14.48
C GLU A 149 5.42 14.15 14.42
N VAL A 150 6.16 15.12 13.87
CA VAL A 150 7.61 15.07 13.78
C VAL A 150 8.22 16.17 14.64
N ILE A 151 9.10 15.79 15.55
CA ILE A 151 9.87 16.71 16.37
C ILE A 151 11.32 16.72 15.87
N ARG A 152 11.78 17.89 15.46
CA ARG A 152 13.17 18.16 15.09
C ARG A 152 13.87 18.77 16.28
N LEU A 153 14.86 18.06 16.80
CA LEU A 153 15.71 18.55 17.87
C LEU A 153 17.03 19.04 17.28
N ILE A 154 17.27 20.33 17.36
CA ILE A 154 18.39 21.01 16.70
C ILE A 154 19.28 21.77 17.70
N ASP A 155 20.46 22.18 17.26
CA ASP A 155 21.31 23.12 17.98
C ASP A 155 21.57 24.36 17.11
N ASN A 156 20.88 25.46 17.41
CA ASN A 156 21.05 26.72 16.69
C ASN A 156 22.45 27.33 16.86
N SER A 157 23.24 26.89 17.84
CA SER A 157 24.64 27.29 17.97
C SER A 157 25.59 26.53 17.02
N CYS A 158 25.11 25.45 16.38
CA CYS A 158 25.88 24.63 15.45
C CYS A 158 25.57 25.02 14.00
N ALA A 159 26.24 26.06 13.49
CA ALA A 159 26.03 26.53 12.11
C ALA A 159 26.46 25.52 11.02
N GLU A 160 27.34 24.57 11.37
CA GLU A 160 27.84 23.53 10.46
C GLU A 160 27.02 22.23 10.53
N CYS A 161 26.09 22.13 11.49
CA CYS A 161 25.26 20.94 11.62
C CYS A 161 24.32 20.79 10.42
N TYR A 162 24.00 19.53 10.12
CA TYR A 162 23.10 19.16 9.03
C TYR A 162 21.72 19.85 9.15
N ASP A 163 21.15 20.25 8.02
CA ASP A 163 19.78 20.80 8.00
C ASP A 163 18.74 19.67 7.96
N VAL A 164 18.08 19.45 9.10
CA VAL A 164 17.05 18.40 9.28
C VAL A 164 15.89 18.54 8.30
N GLU A 165 15.59 19.75 7.82
CA GLU A 165 14.53 19.95 6.83
C GLU A 165 14.80 19.16 5.55
N THR A 166 16.07 18.95 5.20
CA THR A 166 16.44 18.13 4.03
C THR A 166 16.07 16.66 4.24
N HIS A 167 16.15 16.14 5.48
CA HIS A 167 15.80 14.75 5.79
C HIS A 167 14.29 14.51 5.82
N MET A 168 13.49 15.55 6.09
CA MET A 168 12.02 15.45 6.10
C MET A 168 11.44 14.98 4.76
N GLN A 169 12.14 15.25 3.66
CA GLN A 169 11.73 14.83 2.32
C GLN A 169 11.79 13.31 2.10
N ILE A 170 12.41 12.57 3.02
CA ILE A 170 12.53 11.11 2.95
C ILE A 170 11.30 10.43 3.54
N LEU A 171 10.65 11.01 4.56
CA LEU A 171 9.51 10.36 5.23
C LEU A 171 8.35 10.03 4.26
N PRO A 172 7.94 10.93 3.34
CA PRO A 172 6.91 10.59 2.35
C PRO A 172 7.28 9.44 1.42
N ARG A 173 8.58 9.15 1.22
CA ARG A 173 9.04 8.01 0.40
C ARG A 173 8.77 6.67 1.07
N PHE A 174 8.63 6.66 2.40
CA PHE A 174 8.17 5.52 3.18
C PHE A 174 6.65 5.51 3.36
N GLY A 175 5.93 6.39 2.65
CA GLY A 175 4.48 6.55 2.75
C GLY A 175 4.02 7.40 3.92
N VAL A 176 4.93 7.86 4.80
CA VAL A 176 4.60 8.59 6.02
C VAL A 176 3.91 9.92 5.70
N TYR A 177 2.75 10.15 6.31
CA TYR A 177 2.06 11.43 6.28
C TYR A 177 2.42 12.25 7.51
N VAL A 178 3.03 13.41 7.29
CA VAL A 178 3.42 14.33 8.36
C VAL A 178 2.31 15.36 8.55
N ASP A 179 1.58 15.27 9.65
CA ASP A 179 0.52 16.22 10.02
C ASP A 179 1.12 17.49 10.63
N LYS A 180 2.08 17.31 11.53
CA LYS A 180 2.65 18.40 12.30
C LYS A 180 4.16 18.25 12.40
N SER A 181 4.85 19.38 12.26
CA SER A 181 6.31 19.46 12.41
C SER A 181 6.66 20.53 13.43
N LEU A 182 7.38 20.12 14.47
CA LEU A 182 7.83 20.98 15.56
C LEU A 182 9.35 21.02 15.57
N THR A 183 9.91 22.16 15.91
CA THR A 183 11.36 22.32 16.07
C THR A 183 11.66 22.85 17.47
N TYR A 184 12.54 22.15 18.18
CA TYR A 184 13.05 22.57 19.47
C TYR A 184 14.57 22.67 19.45
N ASP A 185 15.08 23.76 20.03
CA ASP A 185 16.50 23.91 20.26
C ASP A 185 16.94 23.17 21.53
N ILE A 186 18.11 22.54 21.52
CA ILE A 186 18.65 21.83 22.69
C ILE A 186 18.82 22.72 23.95
N SER A 187 18.94 24.03 23.79
CA SER A 187 19.04 24.97 24.92
C SER A 187 17.69 25.32 25.53
N SER A 188 16.58 25.09 24.80
CA SER A 188 15.21 25.34 25.24
C SER A 188 14.78 24.38 26.35
N GLY A 189 13.77 24.77 27.14
CA GLY A 189 13.22 23.91 28.20
C GLY A 189 12.72 22.57 27.66
N LYS A 190 11.97 22.60 26.54
CA LYS A 190 11.45 21.37 25.91
C LYS A 190 12.54 20.53 25.26
N GLY A 191 13.54 21.16 24.63
CA GLY A 191 14.68 20.45 24.06
C GLY A 191 15.47 19.67 25.12
N LYS A 192 15.73 20.29 26.28
CA LYS A 192 16.39 19.61 27.42
C LYS A 192 15.57 18.45 27.96
N GLU A 193 14.25 18.63 28.08
CA GLU A 193 13.33 17.57 28.49
C GLU A 193 13.40 16.37 27.55
N LEU A 194 13.35 16.59 26.22
CA LEU A 194 13.44 15.53 25.22
C LEU A 194 14.79 14.81 25.24
N ILE A 195 15.90 15.55 25.41
CA ILE A 195 17.24 14.97 25.54
C ILE A 195 17.30 14.01 26.73
N GLN A 196 16.76 14.42 27.87
CA GLN A 196 16.74 13.61 29.08
C GLN A 196 15.81 12.41 28.93
N LYS A 197 14.58 12.62 28.45
CA LYS A 197 13.55 11.59 28.30
C LYS A 197 14.03 10.45 27.41
N TYR A 198 14.63 10.78 26.28
CA TYR A 198 15.03 9.80 25.27
C TYR A 198 16.54 9.55 25.24
N ASN A 199 17.30 9.99 26.25
CA ASN A 199 18.76 9.81 26.31
C ASN A 199 19.48 10.21 25.01
N ILE A 200 19.14 11.37 24.43
CA ILE A 200 19.68 11.80 23.14
C ILE A 200 21.13 12.29 23.34
N THR A 201 22.05 11.70 22.58
CA THR A 201 23.49 12.01 22.67
C THR A 201 24.03 12.75 21.45
N LYS A 202 23.27 12.80 20.35
CA LYS A 202 23.67 13.43 19.09
C LYS A 202 22.55 14.30 18.54
N VAL A 203 22.92 15.48 18.04
CA VAL A 203 21.99 16.40 17.36
C VAL A 203 22.63 16.95 16.08
N PRO A 204 21.83 17.31 15.06
CA PRO A 204 20.39 17.30 15.09
C PRO A 204 19.80 15.89 14.96
N THR A 205 18.59 15.69 15.47
CA THR A 205 17.87 14.41 15.34
C THR A 205 16.37 14.64 15.17
N THR A 206 15.67 13.59 14.73
CA THR A 206 14.24 13.56 14.50
C THR A 206 13.59 12.53 15.42
N ILE A 207 12.42 12.89 15.96
CA ILE A 207 11.58 12.04 16.79
C ILE A 207 10.19 11.99 16.15
N LEU A 208 9.64 10.80 15.90
CA LEU A 208 8.32 10.62 15.29
C LEU A 208 7.32 10.09 16.32
N SER A 209 6.09 10.58 16.27
CA SER A 209 5.01 10.11 17.15
C SER A 209 4.68 8.62 16.93
N PRO A 210 3.98 7.98 17.88
CA PRO A 210 3.60 6.57 17.77
C PRO A 210 2.76 6.23 16.53
N ASP A 211 2.06 7.20 15.93
CA ASP A 211 1.37 7.04 14.64
C ASP A 211 2.31 6.63 13.48
N ALA A 212 3.63 6.70 13.65
CA ALA A 212 4.59 6.16 12.70
C ALA A 212 4.54 4.62 12.58
N ASP A 213 4.01 3.90 13.58
CA ASP A 213 4.01 2.42 13.61
C ASP A 213 3.17 1.78 12.49
N VAL A 214 2.09 2.44 12.06
CA VAL A 214 1.24 1.94 10.98
C VAL A 214 1.89 1.98 9.59
N TYR A 215 3.08 2.60 9.48
CA TYR A 215 3.83 2.68 8.22
C TYR A 215 4.85 1.54 8.10
N SER A 216 4.40 0.39 7.60
CA SER A 216 5.22 -0.83 7.49
C SER A 216 6.58 -0.64 6.79
N SER A 217 6.61 0.14 5.70
CA SER A 217 7.86 0.46 4.99
C SER A 217 8.89 1.18 5.87
N LEU A 218 8.42 2.02 6.80
CA LEU A 218 9.26 2.71 7.76
C LEU A 218 9.70 1.76 8.88
N THR A 219 8.76 1.02 9.48
CA THR A 219 9.06 0.16 10.64
C THR A 219 10.02 -0.99 10.28
N GLN A 220 9.97 -1.49 9.05
CA GLN A 220 10.90 -2.50 8.52
C GLN A 220 12.37 -2.09 8.52
N ILE A 221 12.66 -0.79 8.46
CA ILE A 221 14.03 -0.27 8.40
C ILE A 221 14.44 0.49 9.66
N TRP A 222 13.52 0.72 10.59
CA TRP A 222 13.74 1.65 11.69
C TRP A 222 14.84 1.18 12.65
N ASP A 223 14.91 -0.13 12.88
CA ASP A 223 15.93 -0.78 13.73
C ASP A 223 17.37 -0.52 13.27
N GLN A 224 17.57 -0.23 11.98
CA GLN A 224 18.88 0.09 11.41
C GLN A 224 19.31 1.54 11.67
N VAL A 225 18.36 2.43 11.96
CA VAL A 225 18.62 3.89 12.02
C VAL A 225 18.20 4.53 13.34
N GLY A 226 17.41 3.85 14.16
CA GLY A 226 16.76 4.41 15.33
C GLY A 226 16.35 3.38 16.37
N THR A 227 15.61 3.86 17.36
CA THR A 227 14.99 3.05 18.42
C THR A 227 13.51 3.40 18.52
N VAL A 228 12.71 2.46 19.02
CA VAL A 228 11.34 2.71 19.47
C VAL A 228 11.39 2.72 20.99
N GLU A 229 10.90 3.79 21.59
CA GLU A 229 10.93 4.01 23.04
C GLU A 229 9.71 3.37 23.71
N ASP A 230 9.72 3.24 25.04
CA ASP A 230 8.65 2.57 25.80
C ASP A 230 7.27 3.23 25.65
N ASP A 231 7.23 4.52 25.26
CA ASP A 231 6.02 5.27 24.99
C ASP A 231 5.60 5.26 23.51
N GLY A 232 6.23 4.41 22.70
CA GLY A 232 5.96 4.21 21.27
C GLY A 232 6.59 5.26 20.36
N TRP A 233 7.34 6.24 20.88
CA TRP A 233 7.99 7.24 20.04
C TRP A 233 9.21 6.65 19.32
N TYR A 234 9.39 7.05 18.07
CA TYR A 234 10.46 6.62 17.19
C TYR A 234 11.59 7.66 17.24
N VAL A 235 12.76 7.31 17.78
CA VAL A 235 13.89 8.23 17.90
C VAL A 235 14.99 7.85 16.93
N PHE A 236 15.36 8.76 16.03
CA PHE A 236 16.47 8.55 15.11
C PHE A 236 17.80 8.61 15.86
N ARG A 237 18.64 7.58 15.72
CA ARG A 237 19.90 7.40 16.47
C ARG A 237 21.14 7.46 15.58
N ALA A 238 21.02 7.05 14.31
CA ALA A 238 22.10 7.01 13.34
C ALA A 238 22.40 8.38 12.71
N VAL A 239 22.58 9.41 13.56
CA VAL A 239 22.71 10.82 13.16
C VAL A 239 23.85 11.05 12.16
N GLU A 240 24.93 10.28 12.27
CA GLU A 240 26.06 10.28 11.35
C GLU A 240 25.69 9.96 9.89
N GLN A 241 24.57 9.28 9.63
CA GLN A 241 24.12 8.98 8.26
C GLN A 241 23.51 10.21 7.57
N MET A 242 23.09 11.22 8.34
CA MET A 242 22.51 12.46 7.80
C MET A 242 23.60 13.45 7.37
N GLY A 243 24.68 13.58 8.15
CA GLY A 243 25.78 14.50 7.86
C GLY A 243 26.46 15.00 9.11
N THR A 244 27.02 16.22 9.07
CA THR A 244 27.65 16.85 10.22
C THR A 244 26.69 16.97 11.40
N TYR A 245 27.17 16.60 12.59
CA TYR A 245 26.37 16.58 13.82
C TYR A 245 27.21 17.01 15.01
N LYS A 246 26.54 17.29 16.13
CA LYS A 246 27.15 17.58 17.42
C LYS A 246 26.92 16.42 18.38
N ASP A 247 28.01 15.91 18.93
CA ASP A 247 28.02 15.01 20.08
C ASP A 247 27.82 15.85 21.35
N LEU A 248 26.72 15.59 22.06
CA LEU A 248 26.33 16.30 23.27
C LEU A 248 27.16 15.89 24.51
N ALA A 249 27.68 14.66 24.55
CA ALA A 249 28.51 14.19 25.66
C ALA A 249 29.89 14.86 25.62
N GLY A 250 30.46 15.01 24.42
CA GLY A 250 31.74 15.68 24.20
C GLY A 250 31.63 17.19 23.98
N ASN A 251 30.42 17.70 23.71
CA ASN A 251 30.18 19.05 23.17
C ASN A 251 31.04 19.33 21.92
N LYS A 252 31.12 18.37 20.99
CA LYS A 252 31.98 18.41 19.80
C LYS A 252 31.17 18.30 18.52
N ILE A 253 31.49 19.15 17.54
CA ILE A 253 31.00 19.00 16.17
C ILE A 253 31.84 17.93 15.46
N VAL A 254 31.17 16.98 14.82
CA VAL A 254 31.74 15.86 14.08
C VAL A 254 31.28 15.95 12.63
N ASN A 255 32.24 16.10 11.73
CA ASN A 255 31.98 16.09 10.30
C ASN A 255 31.86 14.65 9.82
N ALA A 256 30.63 14.19 9.57
CA ALA A 256 30.41 12.90 8.92
C ALA A 256 30.67 13.06 7.41
N THR A 257 31.92 12.87 7.00
CA THR A 257 32.27 12.66 5.59
C THR A 257 31.69 11.33 5.13
N ARG A 258 30.89 11.36 4.06
CA ARG A 258 30.61 10.16 3.24
C ARG A 258 31.84 9.73 2.47
#